data_AF-A0A8H6P212-F1
#
_entry.id   AF-A0A8H6P212-F1
#
_cell.length_a   1.000
_cell.length_b   1.000
_cell.length_c   1.000
_cell.angle_alpha   90.00
_cell.angle_beta   90.00
_cell.angle_gamma   90.00
#
_symmetry.space_group_name_H-M   'P 1'
#
loop_
_entity.id
_entity.type
_entity.pdbx_description
1 polymer ?
#
loop_
_entity_poly.entity_id
_entity_poly.type
_entity_poly.pdbx_seq_one_letter_code
_entity_poly.pdbx_strand_id
1 'polypeptide(L)' 'MPGTLRRVTRDIRQSQFEQSIPEQVVQGLTSVPKTLPALLFYSTEGIQHWNKHSHAPDFYPWQDEMKILQREALILQPP' A
#
# COMPACT_ATOMS: atom_id res chain seq x y z
N MET A 1 10.87 -35.68 7.45
CA MET A 1 9.85 -35.30 6.43
C MET A 1 9.35 -33.91 6.79
N PRO A 2 9.42 -32.93 5.87
CA PRO A 2 9.33 -31.51 6.21
C PRO A 2 7.88 -31.11 6.54
N GLY A 3 7.72 -30.43 7.67
CA GLY A 3 6.45 -29.89 8.13
C GLY A 3 5.98 -28.75 7.24
N THR A 4 4.78 -28.86 6.70
CA THR A 4 4.12 -27.81 5.94
C THR A 4 3.85 -26.62 6.85
N LEU A 5 4.69 -25.58 6.78
CA LEU A 5 4.43 -24.31 7.43
C LEU A 5 3.19 -23.70 6.78
N ARG A 6 2.04 -23.79 7.47
CA ARG A 6 0.81 -23.10 7.09
C ARG A 6 1.08 -21.59 7.15
N ARG A 7 1.31 -20.96 5.99
CA ARG A 7 1.46 -19.51 5.89
C ARG A 7 0.13 -18.87 6.29
N VAL A 8 0.08 -18.35 7.51
CA VAL A 8 -1.06 -17.57 7.98
C VAL A 8 -0.98 -16.22 7.28
N THR A 9 -1.73 -16.04 6.19
CA THR A 9 -1.90 -14.72 5.58
C THR A 9 -2.74 -13.88 6.53
N ARG A 10 -2.11 -12.92 7.22
CA ARG A 10 -2.80 -11.96 8.07
C ARG A 10 -3.59 -11.01 7.16
N ASP A 11 -4.92 -11.12 7.15
CA ASP A 11 -5.77 -10.19 6.42
C ASP A 11 -5.71 -8.83 7.13
N ILE A 12 -5.03 -7.87 6.51
CA ILE A 12 -4.86 -6.52 7.05
C ILE A 12 -6.18 -5.79 7.28
N ARG A 13 -7.26 -6.20 6.58
CA ARG A 13 -8.62 -5.66 6.77
C ARG A 13 -9.27 -6.14 8.06
N GLN A 14 -8.75 -7.22 8.65
CA GLN A 14 -9.18 -7.75 9.95
C GLN A 14 -8.34 -7.19 11.10
N SER A 15 -7.29 -6.41 10.83
CA SER A 15 -6.65 -5.62 11.88
C SER A 15 -7.63 -4.51 12.28
N GLN A 16 -8.01 -4.46 13.54
CA GLN A 16 -8.65 -3.28 14.11
C GLN A 16 -7.71 -2.12 13.78
N PHE A 17 -8.16 -1.11 13.05
CA PHE A 17 -7.33 0.03 12.65
C PHE A 17 -6.75 0.64 13.93
N GLU A 18 -5.47 0.38 14.22
CA GLU A 18 -4.99 0.34 15.61
C GLU A 18 -4.99 1.70 16.33
N GLN A 19 -5.22 2.83 15.65
CA GLN A 19 -5.48 4.14 16.25
C GLN A 19 -6.30 5.02 15.30
N SER A 20 -7.13 5.93 15.84
CA SER A 20 -7.85 6.90 15.02
C SER A 20 -6.87 7.87 14.33
N ILE A 21 -7.18 8.32 13.11
CA ILE A 21 -6.31 9.29 12.39
C ILE A 21 -6.07 10.58 13.20
N PRO A 22 -7.07 11.16 13.89
CA PRO A 22 -6.83 12.30 14.78
C PRO A 22 -5.81 12.02 15.88
N GLU A 23 -5.86 10.85 16.53
CA GLU A 23 -4.88 10.46 17.55
C GLU A 23 -3.47 10.37 16.97
N GLN A 24 -3.32 9.75 15.79
CA GLN A 24 -2.02 9.64 15.11
C GLN A 24 -1.44 11.01 14.75
N VAL A 25 -2.30 11.97 14.35
CA VAL A 25 -1.89 13.35 14.08
C VAL A 25 -1.42 14.04 15.37
N VAL A 26 -2.19 13.95 16.46
CA VAL A 26 -1.80 14.56 17.75
C VAL A 26 -0.48 13.98 18.24
N GLN A 27 -0.31 12.66 18.18
CA GLN A 27 0.91 11.98 18.59
C GLN A 27 2.11 12.39 17.72
N GLY A 28 1.94 12.43 16.41
CA GLY A 28 3.02 12.78 15.48
C GLY A 28 3.44 14.26 15.56
N LEU A 29 2.51 15.17 15.86
CA LEU A 29 2.84 16.59 16.06
C LEU A 29 3.52 16.86 17.40
N THR A 30 3.26 16.02 18.42
CA THR A 30 3.86 16.14 19.76
C THR A 30 5.19 15.37 19.90
N SER A 31 5.52 14.47 18.98
CA SER A 31 6.77 13.71 18.97
C SER A 31 8.00 14.53 18.50
N VAL A 32 9.19 13.98 18.78
CA VAL A 32 10.48 14.46 18.26
C VAL A 32 11.24 13.27 17.66
N PRO A 33 11.44 13.20 16.32
CA PRO A 33 11.00 14.17 15.30
C PRO A 33 9.47 14.19 15.11
N LYS A 34 8.97 15.25 14.48
CA LYS A 34 7.55 15.33 14.10
C LYS A 34 7.26 14.41 12.92
N THR A 35 6.13 13.72 12.98
CA THR A 35 5.66 12.85 11.92
C THR A 35 4.19 13.10 11.63
N LEU A 36 3.73 12.69 10.46
CA LEU A 36 2.31 12.66 10.10
C LEU A 36 2.00 11.33 9.41
N PRO A 37 0.79 10.76 9.63
CA PRO A 37 0.40 9.54 8.97
C PRO A 37 0.28 9.75 7.45
N ALA A 38 0.88 8.85 6.67
CA ALA A 38 0.85 8.90 5.20
C ALA A 38 -0.58 8.81 4.64
N LEU A 39 -1.54 8.28 5.40
CA LEU A 39 -2.94 8.20 4.98
C LEU A 39 -3.53 9.59 4.64
N LEU A 40 -3.01 10.66 5.25
CA LEU A 40 -3.42 12.03 4.95
C LEU A 40 -3.14 12.44 3.49
N PHE A 41 -2.21 11.78 2.79
CA PHE A 41 -1.96 12.02 1.37
C PHE A 41 -3.05 11.46 0.45
N TYR A 42 -4.00 10.68 0.95
CA TYR A 42 -5.04 10.03 0.13
C TYR A 42 -6.43 10.66 0.32
N SER A 43 -6.48 11.98 0.47
CA SER A 43 -7.73 12.74 0.26
C SER A 43 -8.19 12.61 -1.20
N THR A 44 -9.38 13.12 -1.53
CA THR A 44 -9.87 13.15 -2.92
C THR A 44 -8.83 13.75 -3.89
N GLU A 45 -8.26 14.90 -3.54
CA GLU A 45 -7.22 15.57 -4.32
C GLU A 45 -5.90 14.78 -4.27
N GLY A 46 -5.56 14.27 -3.10
CA GLY A 46 -4.36 13.47 -2.89
C GLY A 46 -4.30 12.21 -3.75
N ILE A 47 -5.43 11.51 -3.91
CA ILE A 47 -5.55 10.35 -4.81
C ILE A 47 -5.36 10.77 -6.28
N GLN A 48 -5.89 11.93 -6.69
CA GLN A 48 -5.69 12.43 -8.05
C GLN A 48 -4.21 12.75 -8.31
N HIS A 49 -3.55 13.39 -7.35
CA HIS A 49 -2.12 13.66 -7.41
C HIS A 49 -1.29 12.37 -7.43
N TRP A 50 -1.63 11.40 -6.58
CA TRP A 50 -0.99 10.09 -6.56
C TRP A 50 -1.13 9.37 -7.90
N ASN A 51 -2.34 9.33 -8.48
CA ASN A 51 -2.58 8.69 -9.76
C ASN A 51 -1.75 9.34 -10.88
N LYS A 52 -1.62 10.67 -10.88
CA LYS A 52 -0.75 11.36 -11.83
C LYS A 52 0.72 11.00 -11.60
N HIS A 53 1.18 11.01 -10.35
CA HIS A 53 2.56 10.71 -9.99
C HIS A 53 2.95 9.27 -10.30
N SER A 54 2.07 8.30 -10.02
CA SER A 54 2.36 6.88 -10.23
C SER A 54 2.57 6.51 -11.70
N HIS A 55 2.09 7.33 -12.64
CA HIS A 55 2.30 7.14 -14.08
C HIS A 55 3.44 8.00 -14.64
N ALA A 56 4.13 8.77 -13.80
CA ALA A 56 5.25 9.60 -14.23
C ALA A 56 6.43 8.73 -14.67
N PRO A 57 7.24 9.16 -15.66
CA PRO A 57 8.31 8.34 -16.23
C PRO A 57 9.45 8.03 -15.24
N ASP A 58 9.62 8.85 -14.21
CA ASP A 58 10.57 8.69 -13.12
C ASP A 58 10.04 7.78 -11.98
N PHE A 59 8.74 7.47 -11.98
CA PHE A 59 8.11 6.54 -11.03
C PHE A 59 7.95 5.15 -11.65
N TYR A 60 9.05 4.39 -11.71
CA TYR A 60 9.06 3.03 -12.27
C TYR A 60 8.16 1.98 -11.58
N PRO A 61 7.82 2.05 -10.27
CA PRO A 61 7.14 0.93 -9.58
C PRO A 61 5.83 0.50 -10.23
N TRP A 62 4.99 1.45 -10.65
CA TRP A 62 3.70 1.14 -11.27
C TRP A 62 3.87 0.41 -12.61
N GLN A 63 4.80 0.89 -13.45
CA GLN A 63 5.01 0.32 -14.78
C GLN A 63 5.53 -1.12 -14.70
N ASP A 64 6.45 -1.38 -13.78
CA ASP A 64 7.05 -2.71 -13.64
C ASP A 64 6.08 -3.69 -12.99
N GLU A 65 5.29 -3.26 -12.00
CA GLU A 65 4.22 -4.07 -11.44
C GLU A 65 3.19 -4.46 -12.52
N MET A 66 2.77 -3.51 -13.37
CA MET A 66 1.82 -3.80 -14.46
C MET A 66 2.38 -4.80 -15.47
N LYS A 67 3.66 -4.71 -15.85
CA LYS A 67 4.30 -5.70 -16.75
C LYS A 67 4.30 -7.09 -16.15
N ILE A 68 4.61 -7.21 -14.85
CA ILE A 68 4.61 -8.48 -14.14
C ILE A 68 3.19 -9.05 -14.09
N LEU A 69 2.21 -8.24 -13.68
CA LEU A 69 0.81 -8.69 -13.61
C LEU A 69 0.27 -9.13 -14.96
N GLN A 70 0.58 -8.40 -16.05
CA GLN A 70 0.18 -8.80 -17.41
C GLN A 70 0.80 -10.14 -17.82
N ARG A 71 2.09 -10.33 -17.55
CA ARG A 71 2.80 -11.58 -17.83
C ARG A 71 2.17 -12.76 -17.08
N GLU A 72 1.95 -12.61 -15.78
CA GLU A 72 1.42 -13.68 -14.94
C GLU A 72 -0.08 -13.95 -15.21
N ALA A 73 -0.87 -12.91 -15.50
CA ALA A 73 -2.28 -13.07 -15.87
C ALA A 73 -2.47 -13.81 -17.20
N LEU A 74 -1.53 -13.68 -18.14
CA LEU A 74 -1.50 -14.45 -19.38
C LEU A 74 -1.13 -15.93 -19.14
N ILE A 75 -0.26 -16.20 -18.17
CA ILE A 75 0.11 -17.58 -17.77
C ILE A 75 -1.06 -18.31 -17.09
N LEU A 76 -1.93 -17.58 -16.38
CA LEU A 76 -3.05 -18.13 -15.63
C LEU A 76 -4.36 -18.28 -16.43
N GLN A 77 -4.40 -17.83 -17.69
CA GLN A 77 -5.54 -18.07 -18.58
C GLN A 77 -5.35 -19.41 -19.31
N PRO A 78 -6.27 -20.40 -19.16
CA PRO A 78 -6.20 -21.64 -19.93
C PRO A 78 -6.42 -21.34 -21.43
N PRO A 79 -5.94 -22.23 -22.34
CA PRO A 79 -6.09 -22.06 -23.79
C PRO A 79 -7.56 -22.02 -24.24
#